data_AF-A0A8T5ZJS0-F1
#
_entry.id   AF-A0A8T5ZJS0-F1
#
_cell.length_a   1.000
_cell.length_b   1.000
_cell.length_c   1.000
_cell.angle_alpha   90.00
_cell.angle_beta   90.00
_cell.angle_gamma   90.00
#
_symmetry.space_group_name_H-M   'P 1'
#
loop_
_entity.id
_entity.type
_entity.pdbx_description
1 polymer ?
#
loop_
_entity_poly.entity_id
_entity_poly.type
_entity_poly.pdbx_seq_one_letter_code
_entity_poly.pdbx_strand_id
1 'polypeptide(L)' 'EMRLGEGSGAALAMPIIEAACAIYNNMGELAASNIVLPGNTTSDLNS' A
#
# COMPACT_ATOMS: atom_id res chain seq x y z
N GLU A 1 8.27 -1.58 25.82
CA GLU A 1 7.34 -0.54 25.32
C GLU A 1 8.11 0.74 25.06
N MET A 2 7.80 1.42 23.96
CA MET A 2 8.26 2.79 23.75
C MET A 2 7.48 3.72 24.69
N ARG A 3 8.17 4.39 25.61
CA ARG A 3 7.56 5.30 26.61
C ARG A 3 8.23 6.67 26.67
N LEU A 4 8.91 7.04 25.59
CA LEU A 4 9.74 8.26 25.51
C LEU A 4 8.91 9.55 25.40
N GLY A 5 7.66 9.48 24.90
CA GLY A 5 6.80 10.65 24.76
C GLY A 5 7.22 11.57 23.60
N GLU A 6 6.79 12.83 23.65
CA GLU A 6 7.25 13.94 22.78
C GLU A 6 7.02 13.78 21.26
N GLY A 7 6.22 12.79 20.83
CA GLY A 7 5.99 12.52 19.41
C GLY A 7 6.99 11.55 18.77
N SER A 8 7.87 10.93 19.56
CA SER A 8 8.78 9.86 19.10
C SER A 8 8.07 8.72 18.36
N GLY A 9 6.87 8.33 18.80
CA GLY A 9 6.03 7.36 18.10
C GLY A 9 5.50 7.86 16.75
N ALA A 10 5.18 9.15 16.63
CA ALA A 10 4.75 9.74 15.37
C ALA A 10 5.92 9.85 14.38
N ALA A 11 7.10 10.26 14.85
CA ALA A 11 8.32 10.28 14.04
C ALA A 11 8.69 8.89 13.51
N LEU A 12 8.56 7.85 14.34
CA LEU A 12 8.78 6.46 13.92
C LEU A 12 7.74 5.97 12.90
N ALA A 13 6.53 6.51 12.90
CA ALA A 13 5.47 6.16 11.95
C ALA A 13 5.59 6.91 10.61
N MET A 14 6.29 8.05 10.54
CA MET A 14 6.42 8.84 9.31
C MET A 14 6.94 8.05 8.11
N PRO A 15 7.98 7.20 8.22
CA PRO A 15 8.47 6.40 7.09
C PRO A 15 7.42 5.42 6.55
N ILE A 16 6.48 4.95 7.38
CA ILE A 16 5.41 4.05 6.94
C ILE A 16 4.41 4.81 6.07
N ILE A 17 4.08 6.05 6.47
CA ILE A 17 3.19 6.92 5.70
C ILE A 17 3.83 7.26 4.35
N GLU A 18 5.11 7.63 4.37
CA GLU A 18 5.88 7.91 3.14
C GLU A 18 5.94 6.67 2.23
N ALA A 19 6.20 5.49 2.78
CA ALA A 19 6.22 4.24 2.02
C ALA A 19 4.85 3.93 1.39
N ALA A 20 3.74 4.14 2.12
CA ALA A 20 2.40 3.96 1.57
C ALA A 20 2.13 4.92 0.40
N CYS A 21 2.53 6.18 0.52
CA CYS A 21 2.45 7.14 -0.57
C CYS A 21 3.32 6.72 -1.76
N ALA A 22 4.53 6.23 -1.53
CA ALA A 22 5.41 5.76 -2.60
C ALA A 22 4.83 4.54 -3.33
N ILE A 23 4.26 3.58 -2.59
CA ILE A 23 3.55 2.43 -3.16
C ILE A 23 2.43 2.90 -4.09
N TYR A 24 1.56 3.79 -3.62
CA TYR A 24 0.43 4.26 -4.43
C TYR A 24 0.86 5.05 -5.68
N ASN A 25 1.85 5.94 -5.55
CA ASN A 25 2.22 6.85 -6.63
C ASN A 25 3.27 6.29 -7.59
N ASN A 26 4.08 5.33 -7.16
CA ASN A 26 5.25 4.88 -7.91
C ASN A 26 5.21 3.39 -8.29
N MET A 27 4.23 2.60 -7.80
CA MET A 27 4.04 1.25 -8.32
C MET A 27 3.54 1.27 -9.76
N GLY A 28 4.02 0.31 -10.54
CA GLY A 28 3.50 0.06 -11.89
C GLY A 28 2.11 -0.57 -11.86
N GLU A 29 1.37 -0.38 -12.94
CA GLU A 29 0.07 -1.02 -13.15
C GLU A 29 0.25 -2.43 -13.75
N LEU A 30 -0.53 -3.40 -13.26
CA LEU A 30 -0.53 -4.76 -13.81
C LEU A 30 -0.92 -4.78 -15.30
N ALA A 31 -1.86 -3.92 -15.69
CA ALA A 31 -2.32 -3.80 -17.08
C ALA A 31 -1.18 -3.38 -18.02
N ALA A 32 -0.32 -2.45 -17.58
CA ALA A 32 0.84 -2.01 -18.35
C ALA A 32 1.86 -3.14 -18.60
N SER A 33 1.84 -4.20 -17.78
CA SER A 33 2.72 -5.37 -17.92
C SER A 33 2.00 -6.61 -18.47
N ASN A 34 0.73 -6.49 -18.89
CA ASN A 34 -0.11 -7.61 -19.32
C ASN A 34 -0.24 -8.74 -18.28
N ILE A 35 -0.16 -8.40 -16.99
CA ILE A 35 -0.30 -9.36 -15.89
C ILE A 35 -1.78 -9.44 -15.49
N VAL A 36 -2.34 -10.65 -15.48
CA VAL A 36 -3.74 -10.92 -15.09
C VAL A 36 -3.73 -11.80 -13.84
N LEU A 37 -4.49 -11.39 -12.82
CA LEU A 37 -4.69 -12.16 -11.60
C LEU A 37 -6.03 -12.90 -11.68
N PRO A 38 -6.14 -14.17 -11.26
CA PRO A 38 -7.43 -14.84 -11.16
C PRO A 38 -8.32 -14.14 -10.12
N GLY A 39 -9.61 -13.91 -10.44
CA GLY A 39 -10.54 -13.21 -9.55
C GLY A 39 -10.67 -11.69 -9.80
N ASN A 40 -9.90 -11.13 -10.75
CA ASN A 40 -9.95 -9.70 -11.08
C ASN A 40 -11.00 -9.34 -12.14
N THR A 41 -11.70 -10.33 -12.68
CA THR A 41 -12.76 -10.12 -13.64
C THR A 41 -14.06 -9.84 -12.89
N THR A 42 -14.75 -8.74 -13.22
CA THR A 42 -16.06 -8.39 -12.64
C THR A 42 -17.11 -9.51 -12.77
N SER A 43 -16.87 -10.52 -13.62
CA SER A 43 -17.64 -11.77 -13.69
C SER A 43 -17.62 -12.59 -12.41
N ASP A 44 -16.56 -12.48 -11.60
CA ASP A 44 -16.33 -13.33 -10.43
C ASP A 44 -17.02 -12.78 -9.17
N LEU A 45 -17.52 -11.54 -9.23
CA LEU A 45 -18.32 -10.90 -8.18
C LEU A 45 -19.81 -11.27 -8.24
N ASN A 46 -20.24 -11.98 -9.29
CA ASN A 46 -21.65 -12.34 -9.54
C ASN A 46 -21.87 -13.87 -9.61
N SER A 47 -21.00 -14.66 -8.97
CA SER A 47 -21.16 -16.12 -8.76
C SER A 47 -21.37 -16.45 -7.29
#